data_AF-A0A1A0M3T7-F1
#
_entry.id   AF-A0A1A0M3T7-F1
#
_cell.length_a   1.000
_cell.length_b   1.000
_cell.length_c   1.000
_cell.angle_alpha   90.00
_cell.angle_beta   90.00
_cell.angle_gamma   90.00
#
_symmetry.space_group_name_H-M   'P 1'
#
loop_
_entity.id
_entity.type
_entity.pdbx_description
1 polymer ?
#
loop_
_entity_poly.entity_id
_entity_poly.type
_entity_poly.pdbx_seq_one_letter_code
_entity_poly.pdbx_strand_id
1 'polypeptide(L)'
;MSFLLDPPLLFASGVLIERGLPEDRRDVAEAATLGVFFAGSFGLYNNVPGLGLLWRPFRALNGRDFMWNSGVFNVSTEKAEWPLHAAAGGIFATYPFFIKLGRGLGRRLGQRI
;
A
#
# COMPACT_ATOMS: atom_id res chain seq x y z
N MET A 1 -5.26 -7.20 6.74
CA MET A 1 -4.91 -7.18 5.31
C MET A 1 -3.82 -6.13 5.10
N SER A 2 -2.71 -6.42 4.40
CA SER A 2 -1.83 -5.32 3.96
C SER A 2 -2.64 -4.37 3.06
N PHE A 3 -3.61 -4.88 2.29
CA PHE A 3 -4.59 -4.05 1.58
C PHE A 3 -5.44 -3.10 2.44
N LEU A 4 -5.54 -3.33 3.76
CA LEU A 4 -6.21 -2.42 4.69
C LEU A 4 -5.24 -1.43 5.33
N LEU A 5 -3.95 -1.77 5.42
CA LEU A 5 -2.89 -0.91 5.94
C LEU A 5 -2.34 0.03 4.87
N ASP A 6 -2.30 -0.41 3.61
CA ASP A 6 -1.76 0.35 2.50
C ASP A 6 -2.52 1.68 2.27
N PRO A 7 -3.86 1.75 2.31
CA PRO A 7 -4.58 3.01 2.11
C PRO A 7 -4.32 4.07 3.20
N PRO A 8 -4.40 3.76 4.52
CA PRO A 8 -4.01 4.72 5.56
C PRO A 8 -2.54 5.14 5.49
N LEU A 9 -1.64 4.21 5.16
CA LEU A 9 -0.21 4.52 5.05
C LEU A 9 0.08 5.43 3.84
N LEU A 10 -0.50 5.14 2.67
CA LEU A 10 -0.39 5.99 1.48
C LEU A 10 -0.96 7.39 1.74
N PHE A 11 -2.09 7.46 2.45
CA PHE A 11 -2.66 8.74 2.87
C PHE A 11 -1.71 9.51 3.79
N ALA A 12 -1.18 8.87 4.84
CA ALA A 12 -0.22 9.49 5.74
C ALA A 12 1.05 9.94 5.02
N SER A 13 1.60 9.10 4.12
CA SER A 13 2.73 9.45 3.27
C SER A 13 2.44 10.68 2.41
N GLY A 14 1.24 10.77 1.82
CA GLY A 14 0.82 11.94 1.05
C GLY A 14 0.81 13.23 1.89
N VAL A 15 0.30 13.17 3.13
CA VAL A 15 0.34 14.31 4.06
C VAL A 15 1.78 14.71 4.40
N LEU A 16 2.65 13.74 4.68
CA LEU A 16 4.04 13.97 5.04
C LEU A 16 4.87 14.53 3.88
N ILE A 17 4.65 14.03 2.65
CA ILE A 17 5.30 14.55 1.43
C ILE A 17 4.94 16.01 1.24
N GLU A 18 3.66 16.35 1.33
CA GLU A 18 3.20 17.71 1.06
C GLU A 18 3.67 18.72 2.12
N ARG A 19 3.78 18.29 3.38
CA ARG A 19 4.19 19.16 4.49
C ARG A 19 5.70 19.22 4.72
N GLY A 20 6.40 18.13 4.43
CA GLY A 20 7.80 17.95 4.81
C GLY A 20 8.80 18.16 3.67
N LEU A 21 8.35 18.13 2.41
CA LEU A 21 9.24 18.26 1.26
C LEU A 21 9.05 19.59 0.52
N PRO A 22 10.16 20.16 -0.02
CA PRO A 22 10.09 21.27 -0.94
C PRO A 22 9.36 20.85 -2.23
N GLU A 23 8.69 21.81 -2.88
CA GLU A 23 7.75 21.55 -3.98
C GLU A 23 8.38 20.78 -5.16
N ASP A 24 9.63 21.09 -5.50
CA ASP A 24 10.41 20.43 -6.57
C ASP A 24 10.65 18.93 -6.32
N ARG A 25 10.54 18.45 -5.07
CA ARG A 25 10.79 17.05 -4.70
C ARG A 25 9.53 16.24 -4.45
N ARG A 26 8.37 16.87 -4.34
CA ARG A 26 7.13 16.18 -3.92
C ARG A 26 6.69 15.11 -4.92
N ASP A 27 6.83 15.37 -6.21
CA ASP A 27 6.38 14.45 -7.26
C ASP A 27 7.30 13.23 -7.38
N VAL A 28 8.61 13.42 -7.21
CA VAL A 28 9.57 12.30 -7.14
C VAL A 28 9.31 11.46 -5.89
N ALA A 29 9.01 12.09 -4.76
CA ALA A 29 8.70 11.37 -3.52
C ALA A 29 7.36 10.61 -3.61
N GLU A 30 6.34 11.17 -4.28
CA GLU A 30 5.10 10.46 -4.58
C GLU A 30 5.37 9.23 -5.45
N ALA A 31 6.11 9.40 -6.56
CA ALA A 31 6.44 8.31 -7.47
C ALA A 31 7.27 7.21 -6.77
N ALA A 32 8.27 7.58 -5.97
CA ALA A 32 9.06 6.64 -5.19
C ALA A 32 8.21 5.89 -4.17
N THR A 33 7.31 6.59 -3.47
CA THR A 33 6.40 5.98 -2.49
C THR A 33 5.48 4.98 -3.18
N LEU A 34 4.81 5.39 -4.27
CA LEU A 34 3.97 4.50 -5.06
C LEU A 34 4.76 3.29 -5.58
N GLY A 35 6.00 3.51 -6.05
CA GLY A 35 6.90 2.45 -6.49
C GLY A 35 7.18 1.42 -5.40
N VAL A 36 7.47 1.85 -4.18
CA VAL A 36 7.69 0.97 -3.03
C VAL A 36 6.42 0.18 -2.68
N PHE A 37 5.26 0.84 -2.65
CA PHE A 37 3.99 0.17 -2.38
C PHE A 37 3.62 -0.83 -3.48
N PHE A 38 3.76 -0.47 -4.76
CA PHE A 38 3.50 -1.39 -5.86
C PHE A 38 4.49 -2.56 -5.88
N ALA A 39 5.79 -2.30 -5.76
CA ALA A 39 6.80 -3.35 -5.80
C ALA A 39 6.70 -4.27 -4.58
N GLY A 40 6.51 -3.71 -3.38
CA GLY A 40 6.34 -4.46 -2.15
C GLY A 40 5.08 -5.33 -2.18
N SER A 41 3.95 -4.74 -2.53
CA SER A 41 2.68 -5.46 -2.55
C SER A 41 2.60 -6.45 -3.73
N PHE A 42 3.15 -6.15 -4.90
CA PHE A 42 3.26 -7.12 -6.00
C PHE A 42 4.21 -8.27 -5.66
N GLY A 43 5.34 -7.98 -5.02
CA GLY A 43 6.29 -9.00 -4.57
C GLY A 43 5.70 -9.92 -3.50
N LEU A 44 4.95 -9.35 -2.54
CA LEU A 44 4.21 -10.10 -1.54
C LEU A 44 3.14 -10.98 -2.19
N TYR A 45 2.37 -10.44 -3.14
CA TYR A 45 1.34 -11.17 -3.86
C TYR A 45 1.88 -12.38 -4.65
N ASN A 46 3.05 -12.21 -5.27
CA ASN A 46 3.74 -13.25 -6.03
C ASN A 46 4.62 -14.18 -5.19
N ASN A 47 4.61 -14.01 -3.85
CA ASN A 47 5.40 -14.82 -2.93
C ASN A 47 6.91 -14.83 -3.27
N VAL A 48 7.46 -13.69 -3.67
CA VAL A 48 8.89 -13.58 -4.02
C VAL A 48 9.76 -13.97 -2.81
N PRO A 49 10.73 -14.89 -2.98
CA PRO A 49 11.61 -15.30 -1.89
C PRO A 49 12.43 -14.10 -1.37
N GLY A 50 12.47 -13.94 -0.04
CA GLY A 50 13.14 -12.81 0.63
C GLY A 50 12.19 -11.83 1.32
N LEU A 51 10.92 -11.77 0.92
CA LEU A 51 9.91 -10.92 1.56
C LEU A 51 9.33 -11.53 2.86
N GLY A 52 9.88 -12.67 3.30
CA GLY A 52 9.52 -13.38 4.54
C GLY A 52 9.47 -12.48 5.77
N LEU A 53 10.39 -11.52 5.88
CA LEU A 53 10.46 -10.59 7.00
C LEU A 53 9.23 -9.68 7.13
N LEU A 54 8.56 -9.35 6.01
CA LEU A 54 7.41 -8.46 6.02
C LEU A 54 6.14 -9.13 6.55
N TRP A 55 6.00 -10.45 6.38
CA TRP A 55 4.78 -11.18 6.71
C TRP A 55 4.90 -12.17 7.87
N ARG A 56 6.10 -12.69 8.16
CA ARG A 56 6.33 -13.63 9.28
C ARG A 56 5.86 -13.10 10.65
N PRO A 57 6.02 -11.81 11.00
CA PRO A 57 5.53 -11.28 12.27
C PRO A 57 4.00 -11.38 12.41
N PHE A 58 3.27 -11.46 11.30
CA PHE A 58 1.81 -11.47 11.26
C PHE A 58 1.22 -12.89 11.21
N ARG A 59 2.02 -13.93 11.49
CA ARG A 59 1.62 -15.35 11.45
C ARG A 59 0.99 -15.79 10.12
N ALA A 60 1.24 -15.06 9.04
CA ALA A 60 0.78 -15.42 7.72
C ALA A 60 1.57 -16.61 7.15
N LEU A 61 0.93 -17.43 6.32
CA LEU A 61 1.53 -18.61 5.71
C LEU A 61 2.48 -18.24 4.56
N ASN A 62 2.19 -17.14 3.85
CA ASN A 62 2.99 -16.60 2.75
C ASN A 62 2.65 -15.12 2.49
N GLY A 63 3.31 -14.48 1.52
CA GLY A 63 3.09 -13.06 1.21
C GLY A 63 1.67 -12.76 0.72
N ARG A 64 1.06 -13.66 -0.06
CA ARG A 64 -0.33 -13.53 -0.55
C ARG A 64 -1.36 -13.64 0.58
N ASP A 65 -1.14 -14.58 1.48
CA ASP A 65 -1.94 -14.74 2.70
C ASP A 65 -1.81 -13.51 3.60
N PHE A 66 -0.62 -12.93 3.71
CA PHE A 66 -0.45 -11.67 4.44
C PHE A 66 -1.21 -10.51 3.81
N MET A 67 -1.27 -10.42 2.48
CA MET A 67 -2.06 -9.38 1.80
C MET A 67 -3.55 -9.49 2.10
N TRP A 68 -4.12 -10.70 2.03
CA TRP A 68 -5.56 -10.94 2.19
C TRP A 68 -6.02 -11.14 3.62
N ASN A 69 -5.19 -11.68 4.49
CA ASN A 69 -5.61 -12.11 5.82
C ASN A 69 -4.92 -11.33 6.92
N SER A 70 -3.61 -11.04 6.77
CA SER A 70 -2.74 -10.48 7.83
C SER A 70 -3.00 -11.07 9.21
N GLY A 71 -3.33 -12.36 9.29
CA GLY A 71 -3.61 -13.08 10.54
C GLY A 71 -4.95 -12.81 11.22
N VAL A 72 -5.86 -12.02 10.62
CA VAL A 72 -7.18 -11.67 11.21
C VAL A 72 -8.36 -12.22 10.41
N PHE A 73 -8.24 -12.24 9.08
CA PHE A 73 -9.25 -12.85 8.21
C PHE A 73 -8.83 -14.26 7.78
N ASN A 74 -9.78 -15.09 7.34
CA ASN A 74 -9.55 -16.48 6.94
C ASN A 74 -10.03 -16.72 5.50
N VAL A 75 -9.56 -15.89 4.57
CA VAL A 75 -9.82 -16.03 3.13
C VAL A 75 -8.94 -17.16 2.58
N SER A 76 -9.54 -18.19 2.01
CA SER A 76 -8.81 -19.30 1.37
C SER A 76 -8.10 -18.84 0.09
N THR A 77 -6.86 -18.36 0.23
CA THR A 77 -6.02 -17.96 -0.91
C THR A 77 -5.52 -19.13 -1.76
N GLU A 78 -5.70 -20.38 -1.31
CA GLU A 78 -5.38 -21.60 -2.08
C GLU A 78 -6.28 -21.79 -3.31
N LYS A 79 -7.51 -21.27 -3.27
CA LYS A 79 -8.44 -21.23 -4.41
C LYS A 79 -8.50 -19.84 -5.02
N ALA A 80 -7.37 -19.15 -5.09
CA ALA A 80 -7.28 -17.85 -5.73
C ALA A 80 -7.59 -17.98 -7.24
N GLU A 81 -8.86 -17.85 -7.59
CA GLU A 81 -9.32 -17.79 -8.98
C GLU A 81 -9.24 -16.34 -9.50
N TRP A 82 -9.48 -16.17 -10.81
CA TRP A 82 -9.46 -14.87 -11.50
C TRP A 82 -10.13 -13.69 -10.74
N PRO A 83 -11.26 -13.87 -10.02
CA PRO A 83 -11.88 -12.79 -9.24
C PRO A 83 -10.97 -12.22 -8.15
N LEU A 84 -10.12 -13.04 -7.52
CA LEU A 84 -9.21 -12.59 -6.46
C LEU A 84 -8.04 -11.78 -7.03
N HIS A 85 -7.60 -12.12 -8.25
CA HIS A 85 -6.62 -11.33 -8.99
C HIS A 85 -7.20 -9.99 -9.45
N ALA A 86 -8.44 -9.98 -9.94
CA ALA A 86 -9.14 -8.78 -10.34
C ALA A 86 -9.38 -7.84 -9.14
N ALA A 87 -9.77 -8.38 -7.98
CA ALA A 87 -9.94 -7.60 -6.75
C ALA A 87 -8.63 -6.97 -6.27
N ALA A 88 -7.53 -7.74 -6.28
CA ALA A 88 -6.20 -7.22 -5.96
C ALA A 88 -5.80 -6.09 -6.92
N GLY A 89 -6.01 -6.28 -8.23
CA GLY A 89 -5.79 -5.24 -9.24
C GLY A 89 -6.63 -3.98 -9.00
N GLY A 90 -7.90 -4.15 -8.61
CA GLY A 90 -8.79 -3.05 -8.23
C GLY A 90 -8.26 -2.28 -7.03
N ILE A 91 -7.80 -2.96 -5.98
CA ILE A 91 -7.23 -2.30 -4.81
C ILE A 91 -5.93 -1.58 -5.19
N PHE A 92 -5.05 -2.19 -5.99
CA PHE A 92 -3.85 -1.52 -6.49
C PHE A 92 -4.15 -0.24 -7.28
N ALA A 93 -5.21 -0.25 -8.10
CA ALA A 93 -5.64 0.93 -8.84
C ALA A 93 -6.09 2.08 -7.92
N THR A 94 -6.47 1.79 -6.67
CA THR A 94 -6.82 2.83 -5.69
C THR A 94 -5.62 3.48 -5.00
N TYR A 95 -4.40 2.96 -5.12
CA TYR A 95 -3.24 3.48 -4.39
C TYR A 95 -2.89 4.95 -4.74
N PRO A 96 -2.86 5.34 -6.03
CA PRO A 96 -2.65 6.74 -6.41
C PRO A 96 -3.74 7.66 -5.87
N PHE A 97 -4.96 7.17 -5.65
CA PHE A 97 -6.05 7.97 -5.10
C PHE A 97 -5.78 8.34 -3.63
N PHE A 98 -5.37 7.38 -2.79
CA PHE A 98 -5.12 7.63 -1.36
C PHE A 98 -3.95 8.59 -1.12
N ILE A 99 -2.84 8.44 -1.85
CA ILE A 99 -1.69 9.34 -1.70
C ILE A 99 -2.03 10.77 -2.12
N LYS A 100 -2.82 10.95 -3.19
CA LYS A 100 -3.29 12.27 -3.63
C LYS A 100 -4.27 12.91 -2.66
N LEU A 101 -5.12 12.10 -2.03
CA LEU A 101 -6.00 12.55 -0.95
C LEU A 101 -5.19 13.10 0.24
N GLY A 102 -4.14 12.38 0.64
CA GLY A 102 -3.21 12.81 1.68
C GLY A 102 -2.51 14.13 1.34
N ARG A 103 -1.96 14.24 0.13
CA ARG A 103 -1.35 15.49 -0.38
C ARG A 103 -2.36 16.64 -0.39
N GLY A 104 -3.60 16.40 -0.81
CA GLY A 104 -4.68 17.38 -0.79
C GLY A 104 -4.99 17.91 0.61
N LEU A 105 -5.02 17.04 1.62
CA LEU A 105 -5.16 17.46 3.02
C LEU A 105 -3.94 18.24 3.51
N GLY A 106 -2.73 17.78 3.18
CA GLY A 106 -1.47 18.46 3.51
C GLY A 106 -1.44 19.91 3.01
N ARG A 107 -1.90 20.15 1.77
CA ARG A 107 -2.04 21.51 1.20
C ARG A 107 -3.02 22.36 2.00
N ARG A 108 -4.21 21.84 2.31
CA ARG A 108 -5.23 22.58 3.06
C ARG A 108 -4.79 22.93 4.48
N LEU A 109 -4.01 22.05 5.12
CA LEU A 109 -3.44 22.31 6.45
C LEU A 109 -2.30 23.34 6.39
N GLY A 110 -1.48 23.33 5.33
CA GLY A 110 -0.42 24.31 5.13
C GLY A 110 -0.91 25.71 4.81
N GLN A 111 -2.07 25.86 4.15
CA GLN A 111 -2.68 27.16 3.86
C GLN A 111 -3.39 27.82 5.05
N ARG A 112 -3.56 27.09 6.16
CA ARG A 112 -4.23 27.58 7.39
C ARG A 112 -3.26 28.13 8.43
N ILE A 113 -1.96 28.09 8.16
CA ILE A 113 -0.87 28.63 9.00
C ILE A 113 -0.28 29.83 8.26
#